data_AF-A0A3V2LQG3-F1
#
_entry.id   AF-A0A3V2LQG3-F1
#
_cell.length_a   1.000
_cell.length_b   1.000
_cell.length_c   1.000
_cell.angle_alpha   90.00
_cell.angle_beta   90.00
_cell.angle_gamma   90.00
#
_symmetry.space_group_name_H-M   'P 1'
#
loop_
_entity.id
_entity.type
_entity.pdbx_description
1 polymer ?
#
loop_
_entity_poly.entity_id
_entity_poly.type
_entity_poly.pdbx_seq_one_letter_code
_entity_poly.pdbx_strand_id
1 'polypeptide(L)'
;MSISKTQRRYQVGYVSVRHENSKTHMTTYYSRIPSLHLKGDWLAEAGFDTGASVTVKISEGCLILIAETDEVRDLRKELYQVKKSMKNIKAGVNDVVNGN
;
A
#
# COMPACT_ATOMS: atom_id res chain seq x y z
N MET A 1 12.43 18.39 -16.48
CA MET A 1 10.96 18.44 -16.33
C MET A 1 10.68 19.26 -15.07
N SER A 2 9.91 20.34 -15.15
CA SER A 2 9.64 21.23 -14.01
C SER A 2 8.23 20.99 -13.48
N ILE A 3 8.08 20.81 -12.17
CA ILE A 3 6.77 20.66 -11.53
C ILE A 3 5.96 21.94 -11.74
N SER A 4 4.84 21.83 -12.47
CA SER A 4 4.02 22.97 -12.86
C SER A 4 3.31 23.65 -11.69
N LYS A 5 2.93 22.89 -10.66
CA LYS A 5 2.33 23.36 -9.40
C LYS A 5 2.76 22.48 -8.23
N THR A 6 3.28 23.10 -7.18
CA THR A 6 3.80 22.41 -6.00
C THR A 6 2.75 22.16 -4.91
N GLN A 7 1.56 22.77 -5.01
CA GLN A 7 0.50 22.63 -4.02
C GLN A 7 -0.89 22.57 -4.68
N ARG A 8 -1.73 21.67 -4.19
CA ARG A 8 -3.15 21.53 -4.56
C ARG A 8 -3.99 21.26 -3.31
N ARG A 9 -5.18 21.86 -3.23
CA ARG A 9 -6.12 21.66 -2.12
C ARG A 9 -7.14 20.59 -2.50
N TYR A 10 -7.31 19.61 -1.63
CA TYR A 10 -8.28 18.52 -1.77
C TYR A 10 -9.15 18.45 -0.52
N GLN A 11 -10.36 17.93 -0.67
CA GLN A 11 -11.21 17.55 0.45
C GLN A 11 -11.27 16.02 0.52
N VAL A 12 -11.23 15.50 1.75
CA VAL A 12 -11.42 14.06 1.99
C VAL A 12 -12.87 13.72 1.70
N GLY A 13 -13.08 12.83 0.73
CA GLY A 13 -14.39 12.28 0.42
C GLY A 13 -14.66 10.98 1.20
N TYR A 14 -15.62 10.20 0.73
CA TYR A 14 -15.88 8.87 1.27
C TYR A 14 -16.17 7.86 0.16
N VAL A 15 -15.92 6.59 0.45
CA VAL A 15 -16.39 5.43 -0.32
C VAL A 15 -17.44 4.70 0.49
N SER A 16 -18.56 4.35 -0.15
CA SER A 16 -19.61 3.55 0.47
C SER A 16 -19.30 2.07 0.31
N VAL A 17 -19.30 1.32 1.40
CA VAL A 17 -19.16 -0.14 1.40
C VAL A 17 -20.51 -0.76 1.73
N ARG A 18 -20.98 -1.63 0.83
CA ARG A 18 -22.21 -2.41 1.02
C ARG A 18 -21.91 -3.62 1.89
N HIS A 19 -22.72 -3.83 2.91
CA HIS A 19 -22.71 -5.05 3.72
C HIS A 19 -23.89 -5.91 3.34
N GLU A 20 -23.63 -7.19 3.09
CA GLU A 20 -24.65 -8.16 2.68
C GLU A 20 -24.63 -9.38 3.57
N ASN A 21 -25.81 -9.97 3.79
CA ASN A 21 -25.94 -11.24 4.47
C ASN A 21 -25.50 -12.35 3.51
N SER A 22 -24.49 -13.14 3.90
CA SER A 22 -23.95 -14.21 3.04
C SER A 22 -24.92 -15.34 2.73
N LYS A 23 -25.98 -15.51 3.52
CA LYS A 23 -27.00 -16.56 3.34
C LYS A 23 -28.15 -16.11 2.45
N THR A 24 -28.54 -14.84 2.54
CA THR A 24 -29.71 -14.31 1.82
C THR A 24 -29.35 -13.39 0.67
N HIS A 25 -28.07 -13.01 0.55
CA HIS A 25 -27.55 -11.99 -0.38
C HIS A 25 -28.26 -10.63 -0.29
N MET A 26 -29.02 -10.40 0.78
CA MET A 26 -29.71 -9.14 1.02
C MET A 26 -28.77 -8.12 1.64
N THR A 27 -28.89 -6.87 1.20
CA THR A 27 -28.18 -5.74 1.83
C THR A 27 -28.67 -5.55 3.25
N THR A 28 -27.75 -5.48 4.21
CA THR A 28 -28.07 -5.16 5.60
C THR A 28 -27.93 -3.66 5.84
N TYR A 29 -26.80 -3.08 5.46
CA TYR A 29 -26.55 -1.64 5.56
C TYR A 29 -25.36 -1.20 4.68
N TYR A 30 -25.10 0.11 4.68
CA TYR A 30 -23.92 0.71 4.06
C TYR A 30 -23.06 1.41 5.11
N SER A 31 -21.75 1.21 5.07
CA SER A 31 -20.79 2.02 5.84
C SER A 31 -20.08 3.02 4.92
N ARG A 32 -19.53 4.10 5.51
CA ARG A 32 -18.70 5.07 4.81
C ARG A 32 -17.27 4.99 5.32
N ILE A 33 -16.31 4.96 4.40
CA ILE A 33 -14.88 4.95 4.71
C ILE A 33 -14.25 6.22 4.13
N PRO A 34 -13.44 6.99 4.89
CA PRO A 34 -12.74 8.16 4.35
C PRO A 34 -11.90 7.80 3.13
N SER A 35 -11.92 8.66 2.11
CA SER A 35 -11.16 8.45 0.88
C SER A 35 -10.54 9.75 0.38
N LEU A 36 -9.24 9.70 0.06
CA LEU A 36 -8.50 10.81 -0.51
C LEU A 36 -8.16 10.49 -1.96
N HIS A 37 -8.77 11.22 -2.91
CA HIS A 37 -8.59 10.99 -4.34
C HIS A 37 -7.63 12.04 -4.93
N LEU A 38 -6.42 11.60 -5.28
CA LEU A 38 -5.46 12.40 -6.05
C LEU A 38 -5.57 12.04 -7.53
N LYS A 39 -5.74 13.03 -8.41
CA LYS A 39 -5.84 12.83 -9.86
C LYS A 39 -5.23 13.98 -10.64
N GLY A 40 -4.66 13.66 -11.79
CA GLY A 40 -4.19 14.57 -12.83
C GLY A 40 -2.76 14.30 -13.26
N ASP A 41 -2.38 14.80 -14.43
CA ASP A 41 -1.08 14.55 -15.07
C ASP A 41 0.12 15.02 -14.22
N TRP A 42 -0.13 15.96 -13.30
CA TRP A 42 0.85 16.42 -12.31
C TRP A 42 1.37 15.31 -11.39
N LEU A 43 0.66 14.18 -11.26
CA LEU A 43 1.14 13.01 -10.53
C LEU A 43 2.34 12.38 -11.24
N ALA A 44 2.28 12.21 -12.56
CA ALA A 44 3.40 11.72 -13.36
C ALA A 44 4.59 12.70 -13.33
N GLU A 45 4.33 14.01 -13.39
CA GLU A 45 5.37 15.05 -13.19
C GLU A 45 6.09 14.91 -11.83
N ALA A 46 5.37 14.43 -10.80
CA ALA A 46 5.89 14.22 -9.46
C ALA A 46 6.46 12.80 -9.24
N GLY A 47 6.56 11.98 -10.29
CA GLY A 47 7.09 10.61 -10.23
C GLY A 47 6.07 9.53 -9.84
N PHE A 48 4.79 9.87 -9.72
CA PHE A 48 3.68 8.94 -9.45
C PHE A 48 3.00 8.52 -10.76
N ASP A 49 3.77 7.95 -11.68
CA ASP A 49 3.23 7.45 -12.95
C ASP A 49 2.40 6.16 -12.75
N THR A 50 1.66 5.76 -13.78
CA THR A 50 0.83 4.56 -13.77
C THR A 50 1.70 3.32 -13.55
N GLY A 51 1.38 2.55 -12.49
CA GLY A 51 2.14 1.35 -12.11
C GLY A 51 3.34 1.61 -11.19
N ALA A 52 3.64 2.88 -10.87
CA ALA A 52 4.67 3.21 -9.88
C ALA A 52 4.31 2.65 -8.49
N SER A 53 5.32 2.11 -7.80
CA SER A 53 5.16 1.68 -6.41
C SER A 53 5.24 2.91 -5.49
N VAL A 54 4.39 2.96 -4.47
CA VAL A 54 4.29 4.12 -3.56
C VAL A 54 4.34 3.65 -2.11
N THR A 55 5.23 4.23 -1.33
CA THR A 55 5.21 4.13 0.13
C THR A 55 4.39 5.28 0.70
N VAL A 56 3.45 4.98 1.59
CA VAL A 56 2.75 6.00 2.40
C VAL A 56 3.28 5.93 3.84
N LYS A 57 3.90 7.02 4.32
CA LYS A 57 4.23 7.18 5.73
C LYS A 57 3.12 7.94 6.43
N ILE A 58 2.75 7.48 7.62
CA ILE A 58 1.58 7.97 8.37
C ILE A 58 2.06 8.55 9.69
N SER A 59 1.57 9.74 10.01
CA SER A 59 1.71 10.39 11.31
C SER A 59 0.43 11.16 11.63
N GLU A 60 0.26 11.59 12.88
CA GLU A 60 -0.93 12.37 13.26
C GLU A 60 -1.06 13.63 12.39
N GLY A 61 -2.19 13.77 11.70
CA GLY A 61 -2.48 14.89 10.81
C GLY A 61 -1.68 14.94 9.49
N CYS A 62 -0.81 13.96 9.19
CA CYS A 62 0.05 14.02 8.01
C CYS A 62 0.25 12.65 7.33
N LEU A 63 0.09 12.65 6.00
CA LEU A 63 0.43 11.56 5.09
C LEU A 63 1.56 12.01 4.18
N ILE A 64 2.64 11.24 4.12
CA ILE A 64 3.74 11.48 3.19
C ILE A 64 3.73 10.36 2.16
N LEU A 65 3.50 10.72 0.90
CA LEU A 65 3.54 9.80 -0.23
C LEU A 65 4.92 9.88 -0.88
N ILE A 66 5.57 8.74 -1.08
CA ILE A 66 6.90 8.63 -1.67
C ILE A 66 6.81 7.64 -2.82
N ALA A 67 7.03 8.12 -4.04
CA ALA A 67 7.22 7.25 -5.20
C ALA A 67 8.53 6.47 -5.04
N GLU A 68 8.46 5.16 -5.24
CA GLU A 68 9.62 4.28 -5.18
C GLU A 68 10.26 4.16 -6.55
N THR A 69 11.59 4.16 -6.57
CA THR A 69 12.34 3.81 -7.78
C THR A 69 12.28 2.30 -8.01
N ASP A 70 12.54 1.90 -9.25
CA ASP A 70 12.60 0.50 -9.62
C ASP A 70 13.64 -0.27 -8.78
N GLU A 71 14.82 0.32 -8.49
CA GLU A 71 15.85 -0.34 -7.69
C GLU A 71 15.39 -0.63 -6.26
N VAL A 72 14.74 0.35 -5.61
CA VAL A 72 14.23 0.19 -4.24
C VAL A 72 13.13 -0.87 -4.20
N ARG A 73 12.26 -0.90 -5.22
CA ARG A 73 11.21 -1.92 -5.34
C ARG A 73 11.81 -3.32 -5.49
N ASP A 74 12.79 -3.48 -6.37
CA ASP A 74 13.35 -4.79 -6.67
C ASP A 74 14.22 -5.31 -5.53
N LEU A 75 14.98 -4.43 -4.86
CA LEU A 75 15.69 -4.77 -3.62
C LEU A 75 14.73 -5.23 -2.51
N ARG A 76 13.54 -4.62 -2.39
CA ARG A 76 12.53 -5.06 -1.42
C ARG A 76 11.97 -6.44 -1.76
N LYS A 77 11.76 -6.75 -3.05
CA LYS A 77 11.34 -8.08 -3.49
C LYS A 77 12.40 -9.13 -3.14
N GLU A 78 13.67 -8.84 -3.42
CA GLU A 78 14.78 -9.72 -3.07
C GLU A 78 14.86 -9.95 -1.56
N LEU A 79 14.80 -8.87 -0.77
CA LEU A 79 14.82 -8.94 0.68
C LEU A 79 13.66 -9.79 1.22
N TYR A 80 12.48 -9.69 0.62
CA TYR A 80 11.34 -10.51 1.00
C TYR A 80 11.60 -12.01 0.72
N GLN A 81 12.14 -12.36 -0.45
CA GLN A 81 12.47 -13.75 -0.77
C GLN A 81 13.54 -14.30 0.17
N VAL A 82 14.60 -13.53 0.45
CA VAL A 82 15.65 -13.93 1.40
C VAL A 82 15.07 -14.16 2.80
N LYS A 83 14.26 -13.22 3.31
CA LYS A 83 13.61 -13.37 4.63
C LYS A 83 12.71 -14.60 4.70
N LYS A 84 11.98 -14.89 3.63
CA LYS A 84 11.11 -16.08 3.55
C LYS A 84 11.94 -17.36 3.61
N SER A 85 13.01 -17.45 2.83
CA SER A 85 13.93 -18.59 2.84
C SER A 85 14.60 -18.77 4.21
N MET A 86 15.06 -17.69 4.84
CA MET A 86 15.65 -17.73 6.18
C MET A 86 14.68 -18.23 7.25
N LYS A 87 13.38 -17.87 7.15
CA LYS A 87 12.35 -18.38 8.07
C LYS A 87 12.23 -19.90 7.98
N ASN A 88 12.26 -20.44 6.76
CA ASN A 88 12.19 -21.89 6.53
C ASN A 88 13.44 -22.62 7.03
N ILE A 89 14.63 -22.04 6.80
CA ILE A 89 15.90 -22.58 7.31
C ILE A 89 15.88 -22.59 8.84
N LYS A 90 15.44 -21.50 9.48
CA LYS A 90 15.34 -21.41 10.94
C LYS A 90 14.39 -22.46 11.51
N ALA A 91 13.28 -22.73 10.84
CA ALA A 91 12.37 -23.81 11.25
C ALA A 91 13.07 -25.17 11.17
N GLY A 92 13.69 -25.51 10.03
CA GLY A 92 14.40 -26.78 9.88
C GLY A 92 15.57 -26.96 10.84
N VAL A 93 16.34 -25.91 11.13
CA VAL A 93 17.41 -25.94 12.14
C VAL A 93 16.85 -26.18 13.54
N ASN A 94 15.74 -25.54 13.90
CA ASN A 94 15.09 -25.77 15.19
C ASN A 94 14.58 -27.21 15.34
N ASP A 95 14.05 -27.80 14.26
CA ASP A 95 13.59 -29.19 14.25
C ASP A 95 14.76 -30.17 14.47
N VAL A 96 15.90 -29.93 13.82
CA VAL A 96 17.13 -30.73 13.97
C VAL A 96 17.75 -30.59 15.36
N VAL A 97 17.76 -29.39 15.93
CA VAL A 97 18.39 -29.12 17.24
C VAL A 97 17.54 -29.58 18.42
N ASN A 98 16.20 -29.48 18.33
CA ASN A 98 15.31 -29.80 19.45
C ASN A 98 14.63 -31.17 19.38
N GLY A 99 14.90 -31.96 18.31
CA GLY A 99 14.63 -33.39 18.26
C GLY A 99 13.18 -33.81 18.54
N ASN A 100 12.42 -34.04 17.47
CA ASN A 100 11.78 -35.35 17.33
C ASN A 100 12.79 -36.29 16.67
#